data_AF-A0AAV4CG41-F1
#
_entry.id   AF-A0AAV4CG41-F1
#
_cell.length_a   1.000
_cell.length_b   1.000
_cell.length_c   1.000
_cell.angle_alpha   90.00
_cell.angle_beta   90.00
_cell.angle_gamma   90.00
#
_symmetry.space_group_name_H-M   'P 1'
#
loop_
_entity.id
_entity.type
_entity.pdbx_description
1 polymer ?
#
loop_
_entity_poly.entity_id
_entity_poly.type
_entity_poly.pdbx_seq_one_letter_code
_entity_poly.pdbx_strand_id
1 'polypeptide(L)' 'MIGYPDYILDHIKLDKKYENLKMNKSDYFGNNLAFTRYSFRRTFGKLRKKPLNE' A
#
# COMPACT_ATOMS: atom_id res chain seq x y z
N MET A 1 4.76 19.28 4.65
CA MET A 1 5.53 18.19 4.00
C MET A 1 6.45 18.79 2.96
N ILE A 2 7.76 18.49 2.99
CA ILE A 2 8.70 18.86 1.91
C ILE A 2 9.43 17.58 1.49
N GLY A 3 9.42 17.27 0.19
CA GLY A 3 10.11 16.10 -0.37
C GLY A 3 9.30 14.80 -0.30
N TYR A 4 9.15 14.21 0.88
CA TYR A 4 8.54 12.89 1.05
C TYR A 4 7.81 12.74 2.39
N PRO A 5 6.92 11.75 2.53
CA PRO A 5 6.23 11.49 3.80
C PRO A 5 7.10 10.73 4.81
N ASP A 6 7.10 11.16 6.06
CA ASP A 6 7.96 10.60 7.13
C ASP A 6 7.84 9.08 7.30
N TYR A 7 6.68 8.48 7.01
CA TYR A 7 6.47 7.04 7.18
C TYR A 7 7.41 6.17 6.32
N ILE A 8 8.01 6.71 5.25
CA ILE A 8 8.94 5.93 4.41
C ILE A 8 10.33 5.79 5.05
N LEU A 9 10.66 6.64 6.03
CA LEU A 9 11.92 6.56 6.77
C LEU A 9 11.91 5.48 7.85
N ASP A 10 10.72 5.00 8.22
CA ASP A 10 10.51 3.95 9.21
C ASP A 10 10.29 2.61 8.50
N HIS A 11 11.31 1.75 8.52
CA HIS A 11 11.28 0.45 7.83
C HIS A 11 10.11 -0.43 8.32
N ILE A 12 9.76 -0.37 9.61
CA ILE A 12 8.66 -1.16 10.18
C ILE A 12 7.33 -0.70 9.57
N LYS A 13 7.10 0.62 9.49
CA LYS A 13 5.89 1.18 8.88
C LYS A 13 5.84 0.90 7.38
N LEU A 14 6.99 0.96 6.70
CA LEU A 14 7.07 0.69 5.27
C LEU A 14 6.81 -0.78 4.95
N ASP A 15 7.40 -1.71 5.69
CA ASP A 15 7.16 -3.15 5.50
C ASP A 15 5.72 -3.52 5.79
N LYS A 16 5.17 -3.05 6.93
CA LYS A 16 3.76 -3.23 7.28
C LYS A 16 2.83 -2.68 6.21
N LYS A 17 3.21 -1.59 5.55
CA LYS A 17 2.44 -1.03 4.45
C LYS A 17 2.26 -2.06 3.33
N TYR A 18 3.29 -2.85 2.99
CA TYR A 18 3.30 -3.77 1.85
C TYR A 18 3.22 -5.26 2.22
N GLU A 19 3.04 -5.60 3.50
CA GLU A 19 3.07 -6.99 4.03
C GLU A 19 2.22 -8.01 3.25
N ASN A 20 1.06 -7.54 2.75
CA ASN A 20 0.05 -8.34 2.04
C ASN A 20 0.20 -8.34 0.51
N LEU A 21 1.23 -7.68 -0.02
CA LEU A 21 1.55 -7.65 -1.44
C LEU A 21 2.69 -8.65 -1.71
N LYS A 22 2.35 -9.81 -2.26
CA LYS A 22 3.34 -10.82 -2.65
C LYS A 22 3.60 -10.74 -4.16
N MET A 23 4.87 -10.69 -4.52
CA MET A 23 5.31 -10.60 -5.92
C MET A 23 6.07 -11.86 -6.32
N ASN A 24 5.89 -12.28 -7.57
CA ASN A 24 6.62 -13.35 -8.20
C ASN A 24 7.50 -12.79 -9.32
N LYS A 25 8.82 -13.04 -9.27
CA LYS A 25 9.79 -12.50 -10.23
C LYS A 25 9.52 -12.93 -11.68
N SER A 26 8.85 -14.07 -11.89
CA SER A 26 8.60 -14.64 -13.21
C SER A 26 7.19 -14.33 -13.76
N ASP A 27 6.35 -13.61 -13.01
CA ASP A 27 4.95 -13.36 -13.38
C ASP A 27 4.59 -11.87 -13.29
N TYR A 28 4.99 -11.12 -14.31
CA TYR A 28 4.72 -9.68 -14.38
C TYR A 28 3.21 -9.37 -14.44
N PHE A 29 2.43 -10.14 -15.21
CA PHE A 29 1.00 -9.88 -15.35
C PHE A 29 0.25 -10.18 -14.04
N GLY A 30 0.54 -11.33 -13.40
CA GLY A 30 -0.02 -11.66 -12.11
C GLY A 30 0.37 -10.67 -11.02
N ASN A 31 1.60 -10.14 -11.04
CA ASN A 31 2.02 -9.06 -10.13
C ASN A 31 1.18 -7.79 -10.30
N ASN A 32 0.88 -7.40 -11.54
CA ASN A 32 0.04 -6.24 -11.81
C ASN A 32 -1.40 -6.45 -11.30
N LEU A 33 -1.97 -7.64 -11.50
CA LEU A 33 -3.29 -7.98 -10.97
C LEU A 33 -3.30 -8.01 -9.44
N ALA A 34 -2.24 -8.57 -8.82
CA ALA A 34 -2.07 -8.60 -7.37
C ALA A 34 -1.98 -7.17 -6.80
N PHE A 35 -1.19 -6.29 -7.43
CA PHE A 35 -1.07 -4.89 -7.05
C PHE A 35 -2.39 -4.14 -7.18
N THR A 36 -3.13 -4.36 -8.26
CA THR A 36 -4.45 -3.76 -8.49
C THR A 36 -5.44 -4.16 -7.39
N ARG A 37 -5.55 -5.46 -7.09
CA ARG A 37 -6.41 -5.98 -6.01
C ARG A 37 -6.02 -5.42 -4.64
N TYR A 38 -4.72 -5.38 -4.36
CA TYR A 38 -4.18 -4.82 -3.12
C TYR A 38 -4.54 -3.33 -2.97
N SER A 39 -4.38 -2.55 -4.03
CA SER A 39 -4.71 -1.11 -4.03
C SER A 39 -6.19 -0.88 -3.78
N PHE A 40 -7.07 -1.64 -4.45
CA PHE A 40 -8.51 -1.55 -4.20
C PHE A 40 -8.88 -1.89 -2.76
N ARG A 41 -8.37 -2.99 -2.19
CA ARG A 41 -8.62 -3.35 -0.79
C ARG A 41 -8.25 -2.22 0.17
N ARG A 42 -7.12 -1.55 -0.06
CA ARG A 42 -6.68 -0.43 0.79
C ARG A 42 -7.55 0.80 0.64
N THR A 43 -7.96 1.14 -0.58
CA THR A 43 -8.84 2.28 -0.83
C THR A 43 -10.23 2.05 -0.23
N PHE A 44 -10.86 0.91 -0.52
CA PHE A 44 -12.18 0.59 0.02
C PHE A 44 -12.16 0.36 1.54
N GLY A 45 -11.06 -0.15 2.11
CA GLY A 45 -10.88 -0.27 3.55
C GLY A 45 -10.84 1.07 4.31
N LYS A 46 -10.73 2.20 3.61
CA LYS A 46 -10.84 3.54 4.21
C LYS A 46 -12.28 4.06 4.27
N LEU A 47 -13.24 3.44 3.58
CA LEU A 47 -14.62 3.94 3.44
C LEU A 47 -15.36 4.09 4.79
N ARG A 48 -14.97 3.31 5.81
CA ARG A 48 -15.56 3.35 7.16
C ARG A 48 -14.66 4.05 8.18
N LYS A 49 -13.50 4.55 7.77
CA LYS A 49 -12.61 5.29 8.67
C LYS A 49 -13.05 6.73 8.70
N LYS A 50 -13.04 7.36 9.88
CA LYS A 50 -13.27 8.80 10.01
C LYS A 50 -12.31 9.50 9.05
N PRO A 51 -12.79 10.42 8.18
CA PRO A 51 -11.88 11.16 7.33
C PRO A 51 -10.91 11.92 8.21
N LEU A 52 -9.62 11.80 7.89
CA LEU A 52 -8.59 12.70 8.40
C LEU A 52 -8.82 14.01 7.64
N ASN A 53 -9.75 14.82 8.14
CA ASN A 53 -9.80 16.22 7.76
C ASN A 53 -8.55 16.83 8.42
N GLU A 54 -7.56 17.17 7.59
CA GLU A 54 -6.46 18.06 7.97
C GLU A 54 -7.00 19.47 8.24
#